data_AF-A0A8H6CXV8-F1
#
_entry.id   AF-A0A8H6CXV8-F1
#
_cell.length_a   1.000
_cell.length_b   1.000
_cell.length_c   1.000
_cell.angle_alpha   90.00
_cell.angle_beta   90.00
_cell.angle_gamma   90.00
#
_symmetry.space_group_name_H-M   'P 1'
#
loop_
_entity.id
_entity.type
_entity.pdbx_description
1 polymer ?
#
loop_
_entity_poly.entity_id
_entity_poly.type
_entity_poly.pdbx_seq_one_letter_code
_entity_poly.pdbx_strand_id
1 'polypeptide(L)'
;MGSEIKETIWPDHPVPNKVKNLIHRFFELLDSQDSNVGDILADEIFAPDAHAQFGAQVFTGTEADLLFIAWVSMDLKNGEHVECEFVGRLQFEDAQGQKPKIKSYGIWADSSLLAKAIEKK
;
A
#
# COMPACT_ATOMS: atom_id res chain seq x y z
N MET A 1 -1.27 -4.67 -17.35
CA MET A 1 -0.68 -6.00 -17.08
C MET A 1 0.69 -5.82 -16.44
N GLY A 2 0.73 -5.83 -15.10
CA GLY A 2 1.85 -6.20 -14.25
C GLY A 2 3.14 -5.40 -14.41
N SER A 3 3.20 -4.20 -13.82
CA SER A 3 4.43 -3.39 -13.70
C SER A 3 4.73 -2.89 -12.29
N GLU A 4 3.82 -3.07 -11.34
CA GLU A 4 3.72 -2.30 -10.11
C GLU A 4 4.86 -2.65 -9.13
N ILE A 5 5.41 -3.86 -9.23
CA ILE A 5 6.54 -4.33 -8.40
C ILE A 5 7.75 -4.84 -9.22
N LYS A 6 7.80 -4.57 -10.52
CA LYS A 6 8.86 -5.11 -11.41
C LYS A 6 10.26 -4.60 -11.04
N GLU A 7 10.34 -3.37 -10.55
CA GLU A 7 11.59 -2.73 -10.14
C GLU A 7 11.77 -2.76 -8.61
N THR A 8 10.93 -3.49 -7.88
CA THR A 8 11.04 -3.60 -6.43
C THR A 8 12.31 -4.32 -6.04
N ILE A 9 13.17 -3.61 -5.31
CA ILE A 9 14.32 -4.19 -4.63
C ILE A 9 13.81 -4.82 -3.34
N TRP A 10 13.87 -6.15 -3.27
CA TRP A 10 13.47 -6.90 -2.08
C TRP A 10 14.62 -6.93 -1.05
N PRO A 11 14.31 -6.95 0.25
CA PRO A 11 15.34 -7.10 1.28
C PRO A 11 16.03 -8.46 1.19
N ASP A 12 17.25 -8.56 1.74
CA ASP A 12 18.06 -9.79 1.72
C ASP A 12 17.42 -10.95 2.51
N HIS A 13 16.47 -10.65 3.41
CA HIS A 13 15.70 -11.69 4.08
C HIS A 13 14.63 -12.27 3.13
N PRO A 14 14.39 -13.59 3.14
CA PRO A 14 13.44 -14.21 2.23
C PRO A 14 12.01 -13.76 2.55
N VAL A 15 11.44 -12.92 1.68
CA VAL A 15 10.01 -12.60 1.66
C VAL A 15 9.25 -13.70 0.91
N PRO A 16 8.26 -14.39 1.52
CA PRO A 16 7.52 -15.46 0.86
C PRO A 16 6.83 -14.98 -0.44
N ASN A 17 6.85 -15.81 -1.48
CA ASN A 17 6.22 -15.48 -2.77
C ASN A 17 4.72 -15.15 -2.64
N LYS A 18 4.04 -15.73 -1.65
CA LYS A 18 2.63 -15.42 -1.37
C LYS A 18 2.43 -13.97 -0.90
N VAL A 19 3.35 -13.47 -0.08
CA VAL A 19 3.34 -12.08 0.38
C VAL A 19 3.61 -11.14 -0.79
N LYS A 20 4.57 -11.49 -1.67
CA LYS A 20 4.84 -10.72 -2.90
C LYS A 20 3.62 -10.65 -3.81
N ASN A 21 2.93 -11.78 -4.01
CA ASN A 21 1.71 -11.84 -4.82
C ASN A 21 0.55 -11.05 -4.19
N LEU A 22 0.43 -11.06 -2.86
CA LEU A 22 -0.56 -10.26 -2.14
C LEU A 22 -0.29 -8.75 -2.33
N ILE A 23 0.97 -8.32 -2.20
CA ILE A 23 1.38 -6.92 -2.42
C ILE A 23 1.11 -6.50 -3.86
N HIS A 24 1.47 -7.34 -4.85
CA HIS A 24 1.17 -7.08 -6.25
C HIS A 24 -0.33 -6.88 -6.46
N ARG A 25 -1.15 -7.81 -5.96
CA ARG A 25 -2.61 -7.74 -6.11
C ARG A 25 -3.20 -6.52 -5.41
N PHE A 26 -2.66 -6.12 -4.26
CA PHE A 26 -3.07 -4.92 -3.55
C PHE A 26 -2.86 -3.66 -4.40
N PHE A 27 -1.66 -3.46 -4.94
CA PHE A 27 -1.38 -2.29 -5.80
C PHE A 27 -2.15 -2.32 -7.11
N GLU A 28 -2.28 -3.49 -7.74
CA GLU A 28 -3.09 -3.65 -8.96
C GLU A 28 -4.57 -3.29 -8.71
N LEU A 29 -5.11 -3.61 -7.54
CA LEU A 29 -6.46 -3.21 -7.15
C LEU A 29 -6.55 -1.71 -6.88
N LEU A 30 -5.56 -1.09 -6.24
CA LEU A 30 -5.55 0.35 -6.00
C LEU A 30 -5.48 1.17 -7.30
N ASP A 31 -4.81 0.65 -8.32
CA ASP A 31 -4.73 1.29 -9.65
C ASP A 31 -5.98 1.04 -10.51
N SER A 32 -6.85 0.11 -10.12
CA SER A 32 -8.09 -0.18 -10.84
C SER A 32 -9.17 0.88 -10.55
N GLN A 33 -9.94 1.23 -11.58
CA GLN A 33 -11.09 2.13 -11.47
C GLN A 33 -12.43 1.38 -11.33
N ASP A 34 -12.41 0.06 -11.18
CA ASP A 34 -13.62 -0.75 -11.08
C ASP A 34 -14.36 -0.49 -9.75
N SER A 35 -15.69 -0.51 -9.79
CA SER A 35 -16.53 -0.15 -8.63
C SER A 35 -16.54 -1.21 -7.52
N ASN A 36 -16.16 -2.45 -7.82
CA ASN A 36 -16.11 -3.58 -6.87
C ASN A 36 -14.75 -3.73 -6.17
N VAL A 37 -13.78 -2.87 -6.48
CA VAL A 37 -12.43 -2.90 -5.88
C VAL A 37 -12.50 -2.81 -4.36
N GLY A 38 -13.39 -1.97 -3.82
CA GLY A 38 -13.56 -1.80 -2.38
C GLY A 38 -13.96 -3.08 -1.66
N ASP A 39 -14.90 -3.84 -2.23
CA ASP A 39 -15.36 -5.12 -1.65
C ASP A 39 -14.25 -6.18 -1.70
N ILE A 40 -13.51 -6.26 -2.81
CA ILE A 40 -12.39 -7.19 -2.97
C ILE A 40 -11.27 -6.86 -1.97
N LEU A 41 -10.96 -5.57 -1.78
CA LEU A 41 -9.97 -5.13 -0.79
C LEU A 41 -10.38 -5.57 0.62
N ALA A 42 -11.64 -5.36 1.00
CA ALA A 42 -12.14 -5.71 2.33
C ALA A 42 -12.18 -7.23 2.58
N ASP A 43 -12.69 -8.00 1.63
CA ASP A 43 -12.92 -9.44 1.82
C ASP A 43 -11.65 -10.27 1.64
N GLU A 44 -10.83 -9.93 0.64
CA GLU A 44 -9.73 -10.77 0.19
C GLU A 44 -8.35 -10.26 0.60
N ILE A 45 -8.16 -8.95 0.75
CA ILE A 45 -6.84 -8.35 0.98
C ILE A 45 -6.62 -8.00 2.46
N PHE A 46 -7.59 -7.35 3.09
CA PHE A 46 -7.51 -6.95 4.49
C PHE A 46 -8.02 -8.05 5.44
N ALA A 47 -7.42 -8.09 6.63
CA ALA A 47 -7.98 -8.82 7.77
C ALA A 47 -9.25 -8.13 8.30
N PRO A 48 -10.20 -8.86 8.92
CA PRO A 48 -11.43 -8.25 9.44
C PRO A 48 -11.20 -7.15 10.48
N ASP A 49 -10.07 -7.19 11.19
CA ASP A 49 -9.64 -6.21 12.19
C ASP A 49 -8.53 -5.27 11.67
N ALA A 50 -8.39 -5.15 10.34
CA ALA A 50 -7.32 -4.36 9.77
C ALA A 50 -7.53 -2.86 9.95
N HIS A 51 -6.42 -2.14 10.15
CA HIS A 51 -6.42 -0.69 10.28
C HIS A 51 -5.51 -0.04 9.22
N ALA A 52 -6.06 0.92 8.48
CA ALA A 52 -5.29 1.81 7.61
C ALA A 52 -5.01 3.13 8.34
N GLN A 53 -3.75 3.58 8.36
CA GLN A 53 -3.34 4.78 9.08
C GLN A 53 -2.46 5.68 8.22
N PHE A 54 -2.73 6.98 8.26
CA PHE A 54 -1.99 8.00 7.54
C PHE A 54 -1.44 9.01 8.55
N GLY A 55 -0.11 9.13 8.71
CA GLY A 55 0.51 10.14 9.58
C GLY A 55 1.47 9.66 10.68
N ALA A 56 2.12 10.63 11.33
CA ALA A 56 3.37 10.52 12.11
C ALA A 56 3.34 9.54 13.31
N GLN A 57 3.99 8.39 13.17
CA GLN A 57 4.33 7.46 14.26
C GLN A 57 5.67 6.76 13.99
N VAL A 58 6.33 6.30 15.06
CA VAL A 58 7.58 5.51 15.02
C VAL A 58 7.25 4.05 15.26
N PHE A 59 7.88 3.13 14.51
CA PHE A 59 7.59 1.70 14.58
C PHE A 59 8.85 0.85 14.85
N THR A 60 8.62 -0.27 15.52
CA THR A 60 9.56 -1.38 15.72
C THR A 60 9.01 -2.62 15.01
N GLY A 61 9.77 -3.18 14.06
CA GLY A 61 9.33 -4.30 13.24
C GLY A 61 9.51 -5.68 13.88
N THR A 62 8.62 -6.61 13.53
CA THR A 62 8.76 -8.06 13.72
C THR A 62 8.82 -8.75 12.34
N GLU A 63 9.03 -10.07 12.26
CA GLU A 63 9.19 -10.80 10.99
C GLU A 63 8.01 -10.69 10.00
N ALA A 64 6.85 -10.18 10.42
CA ALA A 64 5.65 -9.99 9.58
C ALA A 64 5.40 -8.52 9.20
N ASP A 65 6.44 -7.69 9.18
CA ASP A 65 6.36 -6.26 8.93
C ASP A 65 7.27 -5.88 7.76
N LEU A 66 6.70 -5.23 6.74
CA LEU A 66 7.41 -4.78 5.55
C LEU A 66 7.35 -3.25 5.47
N LEU A 67 8.51 -2.61 5.58
CA LEU A 67 8.69 -1.20 5.25
C LEU A 67 9.20 -1.09 3.80
N PHE A 68 8.59 -0.21 3.01
CA PHE A 68 9.01 0.04 1.65
C PHE A 68 8.94 1.53 1.33
N ILE A 69 9.71 1.94 0.33
CA ILE A 69 9.65 3.28 -0.24
C ILE A 69 9.08 3.11 -1.64
N ALA A 70 8.09 3.90 -1.99
CA ALA A 70 7.42 3.85 -3.27
C ALA A 70 7.10 5.25 -3.76
N TRP A 71 6.73 5.32 -5.03
CA TRP A 71 6.28 6.53 -5.69
C TRP A 71 4.79 6.40 -5.98
N VAL A 72 4.04 7.48 -5.75
CA VAL A 72 2.61 7.53 -6.05
C VAL A 72 2.33 8.68 -7.01
N SER A 73 1.47 8.41 -7.98
CA SER A 73 0.96 9.38 -8.95
C SER A 73 -0.57 9.37 -8.83
N MET A 74 -1.17 10.54 -8.61
CA MET A 74 -2.59 10.71 -8.30
C MET A 74 -3.21 11.77 -9.19
N ASP A 75 -4.28 11.40 -9.89
CA ASP A 75 -5.16 12.36 -10.56
C ASP A 75 -6.33 12.72 -9.63
N LEU A 76 -6.43 14.01 -9.31
CA LEU A 76 -7.50 14.54 -8.47
C LEU A 76 -8.73 14.92 -9.31
N LYS A 77 -9.90 14.86 -8.69
CA LYS A 77 -11.18 15.20 -9.37
C LYS A 77 -11.26 16.65 -9.86
N ASN A 78 -10.43 17.55 -9.33
CA ASN A 78 -10.31 18.93 -9.80
C ASN A 78 -9.41 19.07 -11.04
N GLY A 79 -8.84 17.97 -11.55
CA GLY A 79 -7.96 17.95 -12.72
C GLY A 79 -6.49 18.22 -12.38
N GLU A 80 -6.13 18.43 -11.11
CA GLU A 80 -4.73 18.52 -10.69
C GLU A 80 -4.12 17.12 -10.59
N HIS A 81 -2.82 17.05 -10.92
CA HIS A 81 -2.02 15.85 -10.85
C HIS A 81 -0.98 16.00 -9.74
N VAL A 82 -0.86 15.00 -8.88
CA VAL A 82 0.09 14.99 -7.76
C VAL A 82 0.96 13.76 -7.84
N GLU A 83 2.25 14.00 -7.76
CA GLU A 83 3.28 12.99 -7.82
C GLU A 83 4.20 13.16 -6.61
N CYS A 84 4.36 12.10 -5.81
CA CYS A 84 5.25 12.14 -4.65
C CYS A 84 5.82 10.78 -4.26
N GLU A 85 6.99 10.85 -3.63
CA GLU A 85 7.57 9.70 -2.91
C GLU A 85 6.86 9.53 -1.56
N PHE A 86 6.65 8.28 -1.18
CA PHE A 86 6.11 7.92 0.12
C PHE A 86 6.82 6.70 0.70
N VAL A 87 6.81 6.63 2.04
CA VAL A 87 7.17 5.42 2.78
C VAL A 87 5.88 4.70 3.12
N GLY A 88 5.79 3.42 2.78
CA GLY A 88 4.70 2.54 3.12
C GLY A 88 5.13 1.48 4.13
N ARG A 89 4.23 1.09 5.02
CA ARG A 89 4.42 -0.04 5.94
C ARG A 89 3.24 -0.99 5.82
N LEU A 90 3.52 -2.27 5.63
CA LEU A 90 2.54 -3.33 5.60
C LEU A 90 2.85 -4.34 6.69
N GLN A 91 1.89 -4.50 7.61
CA GLN A 91 1.93 -5.56 8.60
C GLN A 91 1.00 -6.69 8.16
N PHE A 92 1.48 -7.92 8.21
CA PHE A 92 0.75 -9.10 7.76
C PHE A 92 0.27 -9.95 8.93
N GLU A 93 -0.93 -10.51 8.80
CA GLU A 93 -1.42 -11.63 9.59
C GLU A 93 -1.14 -12.94 8.84
N ASP A 94 -0.69 -13.96 9.58
CA ASP A 94 -0.38 -15.30 9.05
C ASP A 94 0.56 -15.29 7.82
N ALA A 95 1.64 -14.50 7.88
CA ALA A 95 2.57 -14.28 6.76
C ALA A 95 3.19 -15.57 6.19
N GLN A 96 3.34 -16.62 7.01
CA GLN A 96 3.87 -17.93 6.61
C GLN A 96 2.78 -18.96 6.25
N GLY A 97 1.51 -18.62 6.45
CA GLY A 97 0.39 -19.55 6.27
C GLY A 97 -0.11 -19.68 4.83
N GLN A 98 -1.31 -20.23 4.70
CA GLN A 98 -1.91 -20.48 3.38
C GLN A 98 -2.59 -19.24 2.78
N LYS A 99 -3.12 -18.36 3.61
CA LYS A 99 -3.86 -17.15 3.21
C LYS A 99 -3.40 -15.94 4.03
N PRO A 100 -2.20 -15.41 3.77
CA PRO A 100 -1.75 -14.20 4.45
C PRO A 100 -2.68 -13.03 4.14
N LYS A 101 -2.92 -12.17 5.12
CA LYS A 101 -3.75 -10.96 4.99
C LYS A 101 -3.02 -9.73 5.50
N ILE A 102 -3.37 -8.55 4.99
CA ILE A 102 -2.83 -7.29 5.53
C ILE A 102 -3.60 -6.95 6.80
N LYS A 103 -2.89 -6.88 7.92
CA LYS A 103 -3.40 -6.43 9.22
C LYS A 103 -3.30 -4.91 9.38
N SER A 104 -2.27 -4.29 8.81
CA SER A 104 -2.16 -2.84 8.83
C SER A 104 -1.45 -2.30 7.60
N TYR A 105 -1.94 -1.16 7.12
CA TYR A 105 -1.29 -0.39 6.07
C TYR A 105 -1.08 1.06 6.53
N GLY A 106 0.18 1.48 6.58
CA GLY A 106 0.60 2.82 6.95
C GLY A 106 1.28 3.55 5.79
N ILE A 107 0.99 4.84 5.61
CA ILE A 107 1.66 5.69 4.62
C ILE A 107 2.19 6.97 5.26
N TRP A 108 3.42 7.35 4.88
CA TRP A 108 4.04 8.64 5.17
C TRP A 108 4.54 9.30 3.88
N ALA A 109 4.04 10.48 3.59
CA ALA A 109 4.46 11.31 2.47
C ALA A 109 4.48 12.77 2.90
N ASP A 110 5.17 13.62 2.14
CA ASP A 110 4.99 15.07 2.27
C ASP A 110 3.59 15.46 1.78
N SER A 111 2.66 15.59 2.73
CA SER A 111 1.27 15.93 2.44
C SER A 111 1.09 17.38 2.00
N SER A 112 2.11 18.24 2.09
CA SER A 112 1.99 19.64 1.68
C SER A 112 1.77 19.79 0.17
N LEU A 113 2.28 18.86 -0.64
CA LEU A 113 2.04 18.82 -2.09
C LEU A 113 0.57 18.49 -2.39
N LEU A 114 0.03 17.47 -1.72
CA LEU A 114 -1.37 17.09 -1.85
C LEU A 114 -2.31 18.19 -1.35
N ALA A 115 -2.02 18.78 -0.20
CA ALA A 115 -2.82 19.87 0.36
C ALA A 115 -2.92 21.07 -0.59
N LYS A 116 -1.78 21.49 -1.18
CA LYS A 116 -1.75 22.57 -2.18
C LYS A 116 -2.56 22.27 -3.43
N ALA A 117 -2.50 21.02 -3.92
CA ALA A 117 -3.23 20.61 -5.12
C ALA A 117 -4.74 20.56 -4.88
N ILE A 118 -5.19 20.16 -3.68
CA ILE A 118 -6.61 20.16 -3.31
C ILE A 118 -7.16 21.59 -3.19
N GLU A 119 -6.36 22.55 -2.72
CA GLU A 119 -6.79 23.95 -2.54
C GLU A 119 -6.94 24.74 -3.86
N LYS A 120 -6.34 24.27 -4.96
CA LYS A 120 -6.53 24.89 -6.28
C LYS A 120 -7.94 24.59 -6.79
N LYS A 121 -8.72 25.65 -6.92
CA LYS A 121 -10.04 25.68 -7.57
C LYS A 121 -9.93 26.04 -9.04
#